data_AF-A0A6B0AJW7-F1
#
_entry.id   AF-A0A6B0AJW7-F1
#
_cell.length_a   1.000
_cell.length_b   1.000
_cell.length_c   1.000
_cell.angle_alpha   90.00
_cell.angle_beta   90.00
_cell.angle_gamma   90.00
#
_symmetry.space_group_name_H-M   'P 1'
#
loop_
_entity.id
_entity.type
_entity.pdbx_description
1 polymer ?
#
loop_
_entity_poly.entity_id
_entity_poly.type
_entity_poly.pdbx_seq_one_letter_code
_entity_poly.pdbx_strand_id
1 'polypeptide(L)'
;MHSPKRCKLCGHENTSYSIIKNGFKKSCLTIPKVSEKPAYLILEKQRFHCKKCCSYFTAETSVVERNCYISQNTRLAVLNKSIDIRSQKSVAEYCHIINSTVTRIINKAAFETPLKNTEINSVAPKLQTAVKTLRKHNSMIRNTFE
;
A
#
# COMPACT_ATOMS: atom_id res chain seq x y z
N MET A 1 15.28 5.94 14.68
CA MET A 1 14.01 6.41 14.08
C MET A 1 13.89 7.93 14.26
N HIS A 2 14.02 8.66 13.14
CA HIS A 2 14.09 10.11 13.11
C HIS A 2 12.69 10.75 13.20
N SER A 3 12.58 11.92 13.82
CA SER A 3 11.34 12.71 13.83
C SER A 3 11.09 13.30 12.44
N PRO A 4 9.84 13.40 11.98
CA PRO A 4 9.55 13.95 10.66
C PRO A 4 9.97 15.42 10.58
N LYS A 5 10.51 15.84 9.43
CA LYS A 5 10.92 17.23 9.18
C LYS A 5 9.73 18.19 9.10
N ARG A 6 8.57 17.71 8.67
CA ARG A 6 7.32 18.47 8.49
C ARG A 6 6.11 17.67 8.92
N CYS A 7 5.04 18.35 9.32
CA CYS A 7 3.77 17.74 9.63
C CYS A 7 3.10 17.25 8.34
N LYS A 8 2.69 15.98 8.30
CA LYS A 8 2.00 15.41 7.13
C LYS A 8 0.59 15.98 6.90
N LEU A 9 0.03 16.68 7.90
CA LEU A 9 -1.35 17.17 7.86
C LEU A 9 -1.43 18.68 7.59
N CYS A 10 -0.55 19.49 8.17
CA CYS A 10 -0.55 20.94 7.97
C CYS A 10 0.71 21.49 7.27
N GLY A 11 1.69 20.65 6.93
CA GLY A 11 2.93 21.07 6.26
C GLY A 11 3.95 21.82 7.13
N HIS A 12 3.59 22.22 8.36
CA HIS A 12 4.47 22.98 9.25
C HIS A 12 5.77 22.25 9.55
N GLU A 13 6.89 22.99 9.53
CA GLU A 13 8.22 22.46 9.83
C GLU A 13 8.36 22.08 11.29
N ASN A 14 9.17 21.06 11.55
CA ASN A 14 9.47 20.59 12.89
C ASN A 14 10.54 21.48 13.55
N THR A 15 10.22 22.75 13.72
CA THR A 15 11.03 23.71 14.47
C THR A 15 10.71 23.60 15.96
N SER A 16 11.73 23.66 16.82
CA SER A 16 11.57 23.70 18.29
C SER A 16 10.67 22.59 18.86
N TYR A 17 10.80 21.35 18.36
CA TYR A 17 9.99 20.21 18.80
C TYR A 17 8.47 20.43 18.66
N SER A 18 8.05 21.09 17.57
CA SER A 18 6.63 21.27 17.23
C SER A 18 5.95 19.94 16.89
N ILE A 19 6.71 18.92 16.47
CA ILE A 19 6.23 17.54 16.29
C ILE A 19 6.91 16.61 17.29
N ILE A 20 6.10 16.04 18.19
CA ILE A 20 6.55 15.16 19.27
C ILE A 20 6.13 13.71 19.03
N LYS A 21 6.88 12.78 19.59
CA LYS A 21 6.55 11.35 19.64
C LYS A 21 5.46 11.15 20.70
N ASN A 22 4.31 10.61 20.31
CA ASN A 22 3.16 10.39 21.18
C ASN A 22 2.79 8.89 21.27
N GLY A 23 3.74 8.07 21.72
CA GLY A 23 3.58 6.62 21.84
C GLY A 23 3.50 5.87 20.50
N PHE A 24 3.08 4.61 20.54
CA PHE A 24 3.04 3.72 19.39
C PHE A 24 1.63 3.21 19.12
N LYS A 25 1.30 3.03 17.85
CA LYS A 25 0.12 2.31 17.38
C LYS A 25 0.54 0.90 16.99
N LYS A 26 0.14 -0.09 17.79
CA LYS A 26 0.36 -1.51 17.48
C LYS A 26 -0.62 -1.97 16.39
N SER A 27 -0.19 -2.88 15.54
CA SER A 27 -1.02 -3.52 14.52
C SER A 27 -0.52 -4.95 14.33
N CYS A 28 -1.42 -5.93 14.43
CA CYS A 28 -1.12 -7.31 14.10
C CYS A 28 -1.36 -7.51 12.60
N LEU A 29 -0.32 -7.88 11.85
CA LEU A 29 -0.36 -8.01 10.40
C LEU A 29 -0.33 -9.48 10.01
N THR A 30 -1.21 -9.91 9.10
CA THR A 30 -1.04 -11.20 8.43
C THR A 30 0.15 -11.11 7.49
N ILE A 31 1.10 -12.03 7.65
CA ILE A 31 2.28 -12.20 6.80
C ILE A 31 2.20 -13.55 6.06
N PRO A 32 3.05 -13.80 5.04
CA PRO A 32 3.12 -15.11 4.43
C PRO A 32 3.38 -16.20 5.49
N LYS A 33 2.74 -17.36 5.30
CA LYS A 33 2.84 -18.50 6.22
C LYS A 33 4.30 -18.93 6.40
N VAL A 34 4.62 -19.38 7.61
CA VAL A 34 5.94 -19.90 7.97
C VAL A 34 5.77 -21.36 8.36
N SER A 35 6.52 -22.25 7.73
CA SER A 35 6.43 -23.70 7.97
C SER A 35 5.01 -24.23 7.86
N GLU A 36 4.30 -23.84 6.79
CA GLU A 36 2.91 -24.21 6.52
C GLU A 36 1.87 -23.76 7.57
N LYS A 37 2.26 -22.89 8.52
CA LYS A 37 1.37 -22.36 9.56
C LYS A 37 1.06 -20.88 9.36
N PRO A 38 -0.16 -20.41 9.73
CA PRO A 38 -0.46 -18.98 9.76
C PRO A 38 0.59 -18.22 10.56
N ALA A 39 1.04 -17.08 10.04
CA ALA A 39 2.05 -16.26 10.69
C ALA A 39 1.60 -14.80 10.74
N TYR A 40 2.02 -14.12 11.82
CA TYR A 40 1.63 -12.75 12.11
C TYR A 40 2.83 -11.91 12.52
N LEU A 41 2.84 -10.65 12.13
CA LEU A 41 3.82 -9.65 12.52
C LEU A 41 3.16 -8.58 13.40
N ILE A 42 3.64 -8.44 14.64
CA ILE A 42 3.25 -7.31 15.49
C ILE A 42 4.11 -6.10 15.10
N LEU A 43 3.47 -5.12 14.47
CA LEU A 43 4.12 -3.89 14.05
C LEU A 43 3.74 -2.74 14.97
N GLU A 44 4.73 -2.10 15.58
CA GLU A 44 4.56 -0.89 16.39
C GLU A 44 4.93 0.35 15.58
N LYS A 45 3.93 1.12 15.13
CA LYS A 45 4.15 2.33 14.34
C LYS A 45 4.13 3.54 15.25
N GLN A 46 5.16 4.37 15.21
CA GLN A 46 5.21 5.61 15.99
C GLN A 46 4.06 6.54 15.65
N ARG A 47 3.37 7.01 16.68
CA ARG A 47 2.42 8.12 16.57
C ARG A 47 3.17 9.41 16.83
N PHE A 48 2.87 10.42 16.03
CA PHE A 48 3.34 11.78 16.19
C PHE A 48 2.17 12.69 16.51
N HIS A 49 2.43 13.69 17.34
CA HIS A 49 1.49 14.79 17.62
C HIS A 49 2.12 16.10 17.15
N CYS A 50 1.39 16.86 16.34
CA CYS A 50 1.80 18.18 15.91
C CYS A 50 1.16 19.22 16.82
N LYS A 51 1.98 19.95 17.60
CA LYS A 51 1.54 21.01 18.51
C LYS A 51 0.94 22.21 17.78
N LYS A 52 1.32 22.44 16.51
CA LYS A 52 0.86 23.61 15.74
C LYS A 52 -0.59 23.50 15.25
N CYS A 53 -1.01 22.31 14.84
CA CYS A 53 -2.37 22.07 14.34
C CYS A 53 -3.15 21.06 15.20
N CYS A 54 -2.59 20.70 16.36
CA CYS A 54 -3.15 19.75 17.33
C CYS A 54 -3.52 18.37 16.76
N SER A 55 -2.96 18.00 15.61
CA SER A 55 -3.31 16.76 14.91
C SER A 55 -2.36 15.61 15.21
N TYR A 56 -2.80 14.40 14.89
CA TYR A 56 -2.02 13.18 15.08
C TYR A 56 -1.83 12.46 13.76
N PHE A 57 -0.63 11.93 13.55
CA PHE A 57 -0.38 11.04 12.42
C PHE A 57 0.54 9.90 12.83
N THR A 58 0.46 8.81 12.10
CA THR A 58 1.26 7.60 12.36
C THR A 58 2.36 7.48 11.32
N ALA A 59 3.54 6.99 11.72
CA ALA A 59 4.61 6.65 10.80
C ALA A 59 4.10 5.65 9.75
N GLU A 60 4.44 5.91 8.49
CA GLU A 60 4.17 5.01 7.38
C GLU A 60 5.33 4.04 7.23
N THR A 61 5.05 2.86 6.68
CA THR A 61 6.03 1.80 6.44
C THR A 61 5.72 1.13 5.12
N SER A 62 6.74 0.62 4.44
CA SER A 62 6.57 -0.18 3.22
C SER A 62 6.01 -1.57 3.50
N VAL A 63 5.99 -2.02 4.76
CA VAL A 63 5.53 -3.38 5.14
C VAL A 63 4.02 -3.53 4.95
N VAL A 64 3.24 -2.47 5.15
CA VAL A 64 1.77 -2.50 5.07
C VAL A 64 1.20 -1.16 4.61
N GLU A 65 0.19 -1.21 3.75
CA GLU A 65 -0.58 -0.02 3.34
C GLU A 65 -1.28 0.65 4.54
N ARG A 66 -1.58 1.94 4.40
CA ARG A 66 -2.32 2.70 5.41
C ARG A 66 -3.69 2.04 5.65
N ASN A 67 -4.07 1.95 6.93
CA ASN A 67 -5.33 1.34 7.38
C ASN A 67 -5.55 -0.12 6.95
N CYS A 68 -4.47 -0.86 6.66
CA CYS A 68 -4.51 -2.28 6.34
C CYS A 68 -3.83 -3.12 7.43
N TYR A 69 -4.20 -4.41 7.46
CA TYR A 69 -3.69 -5.42 8.39
C TYR A 69 -3.11 -6.65 7.66
N ILE A 70 -2.94 -6.56 6.34
CA ILE A 70 -2.33 -7.61 5.53
C ILE A 70 -1.07 -7.01 4.93
N SER A 71 0.06 -7.68 5.13
CA SER A 71 1.36 -7.18 4.64
C SER A 71 1.39 -7.08 3.11
N GLN A 72 2.25 -6.20 2.59
CA GLN A 72 2.51 -6.12 1.15
C GLN A 72 2.99 -7.46 0.59
N ASN A 73 3.77 -8.22 1.36
CA ASN A 73 4.25 -9.54 0.96
C ASN A 73 3.10 -10.55 0.82
N THR A 74 2.12 -10.55 1.73
CA THR A 74 0.92 -11.38 1.59
C THR A 74 0.09 -10.96 0.39
N ARG A 75 -0.05 -9.65 0.11
CA ARG A 75 -0.72 -9.16 -1.10
C ARG A 75 -0.03 -9.65 -2.37
N LEU A 76 1.29 -9.62 -2.40
CA LEU A 76 2.09 -10.17 -3.51
C LEU A 76 1.91 -11.68 -3.65
N ALA A 77 1.89 -12.42 -2.54
CA ALA A 77 1.64 -13.86 -2.56
C ALA A 77 0.26 -14.21 -3.15
N VAL A 78 -0.78 -13.47 -2.78
CA VAL A 78 -2.13 -13.60 -3.36
C VAL A 78 -2.09 -13.37 -4.87
N LEU A 79 -1.46 -12.29 -5.32
CA LEU A 79 -1.36 -11.96 -6.75
C LEU A 79 -0.60 -13.04 -7.52
N ASN A 80 0.56 -13.49 -7.03
CA ASN A 80 1.34 -14.55 -7.66
C ASN A 80 0.55 -15.85 -7.80
N LYS A 81 -0.21 -16.23 -6.76
CA LYS A 81 -1.06 -17.44 -6.80
C LYS A 81 -2.33 -17.28 -7.65
N SER A 82 -2.72 -16.05 -7.95
CA SER A 82 -3.87 -15.77 -8.82
C SER A 82 -3.50 -15.78 -10.32
N ILE A 83 -2.21 -15.85 -10.65
CA ILE A 83 -1.74 -16.04 -12.03
C ILE A 83 -2.07 -17.46 -12.51
N ASP A 84 -1.92 -18.44 -11.62
CA ASP A 84 -2.28 -19.83 -11.89
C ASP A 84 -3.80 -20.00 -11.90
N ILE A 85 -4.31 -21.00 -12.64
CA ILE A 85 -5.74 -21.35 -12.63
C ILE A 85 -6.10 -21.96 -11.26
N ARG A 86 -6.50 -21.09 -10.32
CA ARG A 86 -6.85 -21.43 -8.94
C ARG A 86 -8.13 -20.72 -8.53
N SER A 87 -8.96 -21.39 -7.72
CA SER A 87 -10.14 -20.75 -7.16
C SER A 87 -9.75 -19.72 -6.10
N GLN A 88 -10.51 -18.63 -5.98
CA GLN A 88 -10.29 -17.61 -4.94
C GLN A 88 -10.31 -18.23 -3.54
N LYS A 89 -11.17 -19.23 -3.30
CA LYS A 89 -11.23 -19.99 -2.06
C LYS A 89 -9.89 -20.66 -1.74
N SER A 90 -9.29 -21.33 -2.72
CA SER A 90 -8.03 -22.03 -2.48
C SER A 90 -6.85 -21.07 -2.28
N VAL A 91 -6.84 -19.93 -2.97
CA VAL A 91 -5.84 -18.87 -2.74
C VAL A 91 -5.99 -18.27 -1.34
N ALA A 92 -7.23 -18.06 -0.89
CA ALA A 92 -7.54 -17.52 0.43
C ALA A 92 -7.09 -18.48 1.56
N GLU A 93 -7.41 -19.77 1.43
CA GLU A 93 -6.93 -20.82 2.35
C GLU A 93 -5.41 -20.86 2.40
N TYR A 94 -4.73 -20.86 1.25
CA TYR A 94 -3.26 -20.87 1.19
C TYR A 94 -2.63 -19.64 1.87
N CYS A 95 -3.22 -18.46 1.67
CA CYS A 95 -2.72 -17.21 2.22
C CYS A 95 -3.24 -16.90 3.64
N HIS A 96 -4.08 -17.76 4.22
CA HIS A 96 -4.74 -17.56 5.50
C HIS A 96 -5.50 -16.21 5.60
N ILE A 97 -6.27 -15.89 4.56
CA ILE A 97 -7.12 -14.69 4.48
C ILE A 97 -8.53 -15.06 4.02
N ILE A 98 -9.45 -14.09 4.05
CA ILE A 98 -10.84 -14.26 3.61
C ILE A 98 -10.96 -14.05 2.10
N ASN A 99 -11.83 -14.82 1.44
CA ASN A 99 -12.11 -14.72 0.00
C ASN A 99 -12.37 -13.29 -0.49
N SER A 100 -13.21 -12.52 0.22
CA SER A 100 -13.51 -11.13 -0.13
C SER A 100 -12.26 -10.25 -0.21
N THR A 101 -11.23 -10.57 0.59
CA THR A 101 -9.96 -9.86 0.55
C THR A 101 -9.13 -10.24 -0.67
N VAL A 102 -9.13 -11.51 -1.06
CA VAL A 102 -8.54 -11.97 -2.34
C VAL A 102 -9.19 -11.21 -3.51
N THR A 103 -10.52 -11.20 -3.57
CA THR A 103 -11.28 -10.47 -4.61
C THR A 103 -10.87 -8.99 -4.65
N ARG A 104 -10.80 -8.32 -3.49
CA ARG A 104 -10.40 -6.91 -3.42
C ARG A 104 -8.96 -6.66 -3.88
N ILE A 105 -8.03 -7.56 -3.53
CA ILE A 105 -6.62 -7.47 -3.95
C ILE A 105 -6.50 -7.63 -5.47
N ILE A 106 -7.14 -8.67 -6.03
CA ILE A 106 -7.15 -8.94 -7.47
C ILE A 106 -7.78 -7.77 -8.22
N ASN A 107 -8.97 -7.32 -7.81
CA ASN A 107 -9.64 -6.19 -8.47
C ASN A 107 -8.79 -4.92 -8.42
N LYS A 108 -8.21 -4.59 -7.25
CA LYS A 108 -7.31 -3.43 -7.13
C LYS A 108 -6.13 -3.53 -8.10
N ALA A 109 -5.49 -4.70 -8.19
CA ALA A 109 -4.39 -4.91 -9.14
C ALA A 109 -4.86 -4.85 -10.61
N ALA A 110 -6.04 -5.40 -10.92
CA ALA A 110 -6.64 -5.35 -12.25
C ALA A 110 -7.04 -3.92 -12.67
N PHE A 111 -7.30 -3.00 -11.74
CA PHE A 111 -7.50 -1.58 -12.04
C PHE A 111 -6.18 -0.79 -12.14
N GLU A 112 -5.13 -1.22 -11.46
CA GLU A 112 -3.80 -0.57 -11.49
C GLU A 112 -2.96 -0.99 -12.71
N THR A 113 -3.15 -2.21 -13.23
CA THR A 113 -2.41 -2.80 -14.36
C THR A 113 -2.73 -2.24 -15.77
N PRO A 114 -3.97 -1.80 -16.11
CA PRO A 114 -4.29 -1.25 -17.43
C PRO A 114 -3.56 0.06 -17.75
N LEU A 115 -2.93 0.68 -16.75
CA LEU A 115 -2.16 1.91 -16.94
C LEU A 115 -0.65 1.67 -17.08
N LYS A 116 -0.13 0.53 -16.59
CA LYS A 116 1.32 0.25 -16.60
C LYS A 116 1.76 -0.69 -17.72
N ASN A 117 0.95 -1.70 -18.08
CA ASN A 117 1.43 -2.84 -18.88
C ASN A 117 0.78 -3.03 -20.25
N THR A 118 -0.19 -2.20 -20.67
CA THR A 118 -0.67 -2.25 -22.06
C THR A 118 0.47 -1.84 -22.97
N GLU A 119 1.05 -2.77 -23.72
CA GLU A 119 1.87 -2.36 -24.87
C GLU A 119 1.02 -1.39 -25.68
N ILE A 120 1.50 -0.18 -25.93
CA ILE A 120 0.66 0.85 -26.57
C ILE A 120 0.13 0.34 -27.92
N ASN A 121 0.86 -0.58 -28.53
CA ASN A 121 0.55 -1.23 -29.79
C ASN A 121 -0.61 -2.25 -29.70
N SER A 122 -0.95 -2.78 -28.52
CA SER A 122 -2.11 -3.69 -28.33
C SER A 122 -3.44 -2.95 -28.14
N VAL A 123 -3.40 -1.62 -28.02
CA VAL A 123 -4.57 -0.75 -27.96
C VAL A 123 -4.98 -0.33 -29.37
N ALA A 124 -6.29 -0.25 -29.63
CA ALA A 124 -6.85 0.24 -30.90
C ALA A 124 -6.14 1.55 -31.34
N PRO A 125 -5.72 1.69 -32.62
CA PRO A 125 -4.85 2.77 -33.09
C PRO A 125 -5.31 4.18 -32.67
N LYS A 126 -6.62 4.42 -32.73
CA LYS A 126 -7.26 5.69 -32.37
C LYS A 126 -7.13 6.09 -30.89
N LEU A 127 -6.86 5.14 -30.00
CA LEU A 127 -6.74 5.37 -28.55
C LEU A 127 -5.28 5.41 -28.06
N GLN A 128 -4.30 5.06 -28.91
CA GLN A 128 -2.90 4.94 -28.52
C GLN A 128 -2.31 6.27 -28.03
N THR A 129 -2.60 7.37 -28.72
CA THR A 129 -2.13 8.71 -28.34
C THR A 129 -2.68 9.14 -26.98
N ALA A 130 -3.96 8.87 -26.71
CA ALA A 130 -4.58 9.17 -25.41
C ALA A 130 -3.92 8.37 -24.28
N VAL A 131 -3.66 7.08 -24.50
CA VAL A 131 -2.98 6.21 -23.52
C VAL A 131 -1.53 6.69 -23.24
N LYS A 132 -0.77 7.09 -24.28
CA LYS A 132 0.58 7.69 -24.11
C LYS A 132 0.53 8.95 -23.24
N THR A 133 -0.40 9.84 -23.53
CA THR A 133 -0.58 11.09 -22.78
C THR A 133 -0.95 10.82 -21.32
N LEU A 134 -1.87 9.90 -21.05
CA LEU A 134 -2.26 9.52 -19.68
C LEU A 134 -1.09 8.93 -18.88
N ARG A 135 -0.25 8.09 -19.50
CA ARG A 135 0.97 7.56 -18.85
C ARG A 135 1.95 8.65 -18.45
N LYS A 136 2.19 9.62 -19.35
CA LYS A 136 3.08 10.74 -19.06
C LYS A 136 2.58 11.54 -17.86
N HIS A 137 1.29 11.86 -17.82
CA HIS A 137 0.68 12.59 -16.70
C HIS A 137 0.75 11.81 -15.39
N ASN A 138 0.44 10.50 -15.39
CA ASN A 138 0.58 9.66 -14.19
C ASN A 138 2.03 9.59 -13.67
N SER A 139 3.03 9.56 -14.57
CA SER A 139 4.43 9.61 -14.16
C SER A 139 4.81 10.95 -13.54
N MET A 140 4.32 12.05 -14.11
CA MET A 140 4.55 13.39 -13.55
C MET A 140 3.89 13.53 -12.18
N ILE A 141 2.62 13.12 -12.05
CA ILE A 141 1.88 13.16 -10.79
C ILE A 141 2.61 12.38 -9.70
N ARG A 142 3.05 11.15 -9.98
CA ARG A 142 3.77 10.32 -9.00
C ARG A 142 5.04 11.01 -8.49
N ASN A 143 5.82 11.65 -9.37
CA ASN A 143 7.06 12.33 -9.00
C ASN A 143 6.83 13.62 -8.20
N THR A 144 5.63 14.23 -8.29
CA THR A 144 5.29 15.45 -7.54
C THR A 144 4.96 15.16 -6.06
N PHE A 145 4.64 13.91 -5.72
CA PHE A 145 4.21 13.51 -4.37
C PHE A 145 5.20 12.57 -3.64
N GLU A 146 6.35 12.27 -4.25
CA GLU A 146 7.52 11.63 -3.61
C GLU A 146 8.51 12.70 -3.12
#